data_AF-A0A259P1R2-F1
#
_entry.id   AF-A0A259P1R2-F1
#
_cell.length_a   1.000
_cell.length_b   1.000
_cell.length_c   1.000
_cell.angle_alpha   90.00
_cell.angle_beta   90.00
_cell.angle_gamma   90.00
#
_symmetry.space_group_name_H-M   'P 1'
#
loop_
_entity.id
_entity.type
_entity.pdbx_description
1 polymer ?
#
loop_
_entity_poly.entity_id
_entity_poly.type
_entity_poly.pdbx_seq_one_letter_code
_entity_poly.pdbx_strand_id
1 'polypeptide(L)'
;MKLCKAIGCESTLPKDNLQDFCDHCVAQNISPAGSGPSAVSMSVRYPAYYKDFSDVTEADVYLIHARFQLNDHSGCLHHASKKILLSGARTGGKSAFKDIKEARDTLTRWLEIHTHLAPEA
;
A
#
# COMPACT_ATOMS: atom_id res chain seq x y z
N MET A 1 29.75 -0.06 -42.58
CA MET A 1 29.40 0.18 -41.17
C MET A 1 27.94 0.57 -41.07
N LYS A 2 27.27 0.27 -39.96
CA LYS A 2 25.93 0.75 -39.61
C LYS A 2 26.02 1.58 -38.33
N LEU A 3 25.13 2.55 -38.13
CA LEU A 3 25.12 3.34 -36.90
C LEU A 3 24.44 2.58 -35.77
N CYS A 4 24.90 2.83 -34.54
CA CYS A 4 24.17 2.43 -33.34
C CYS A 4 22.76 3.03 -33.36
N LYS A 5 21.74 2.24 -33.03
CA LYS A 5 20.35 2.71 -33.01
C LYS A 5 19.97 3.51 -31.75
N ALA A 6 20.88 3.69 -30.79
CA ALA A 6 20.61 4.48 -29.59
C ALA A 6 20.49 5.98 -29.93
N ILE A 7 19.48 6.65 -29.38
CA ILE A 7 19.24 8.09 -29.60
C ILE A 7 20.45 8.87 -29.09
N GLY A 8 21.08 9.66 -29.97
CA GLY A 8 22.25 10.48 -29.63
C GLY A 8 23.60 9.74 -29.61
N CYS A 9 23.66 8.50 -30.08
CA CYS A 9 24.92 7.75 -30.19
C CYS A 9 25.48 7.80 -31.62
N GLU A 10 26.72 8.25 -31.76
CA GLU A 10 27.41 8.35 -33.07
C GLU A 10 28.33 7.16 -33.38
N SER A 11 28.29 6.11 -32.55
CA SER A 11 29.14 4.93 -32.72
C SER A 11 28.80 4.14 -33.98
N THR A 12 29.82 3.74 -34.74
CA THR A 12 29.69 2.90 -35.94
C THR A 12 29.98 1.44 -35.64
N LEU A 13 29.08 0.55 -36.05
CA LEU A 13 29.19 -0.90 -35.96
C LEU A 13 29.59 -1.52 -37.32
N PRO A 14 30.27 -2.68 -37.32
CA PRO A 14 30.49 -3.47 -38.54
C PRO A 14 29.17 -3.80 -39.25
N LYS A 15 29.18 -3.84 -40.59
CA LYS A 15 27.96 -4.14 -41.39
C LYS A 15 27.40 -5.53 -41.09
N ASP A 16 28.29 -6.47 -40.75
CA ASP A 16 27.96 -7.88 -40.53
C ASP A 16 27.61 -8.18 -39.06
N ASN A 17 27.63 -7.15 -38.20
CA ASN A 17 27.26 -7.32 -36.80
C ASN A 17 25.72 -7.41 -36.67
N LEU A 18 25.23 -8.51 -36.10
CA LEU A 18 23.79 -8.73 -35.84
C LEU A 18 23.24 -7.83 -34.73
N GLN A 19 24.08 -7.23 -33.90
CA GLN A 19 23.62 -6.37 -32.79
C GLN A 19 23.26 -4.97 -33.29
N ASP A 20 22.17 -4.41 -32.77
CA ASP A 20 21.66 -3.08 -33.15
C ASP A 20 22.23 -1.92 -32.33
N PHE A 21 22.88 -2.23 -31.21
CA PHE A 21 23.44 -1.28 -30.25
C PHE A 21 24.92 -1.57 -30.04
N CYS A 22 25.74 -0.54 -29.75
CA CYS A 22 27.13 -0.74 -29.40
C CYS A 22 27.25 -1.23 -27.95
N ASP A 23 28.39 -1.84 -27.61
CA ASP A 23 28.66 -2.40 -26.29
C ASP A 23 28.43 -1.37 -25.17
N HIS A 24 28.74 -0.10 -25.44
CA HIS A 24 28.52 1.01 -24.50
C HIS A 24 27.03 1.26 -24.22
N CYS A 25 26.19 1.37 -25.27
CA CYS A 25 24.76 1.59 -25.10
C CYS A 25 24.05 0.35 -24.53
N VAL A 26 24.55 -0.85 -24.82
CA VAL A 26 24.07 -2.10 -24.20
C VAL A 26 24.38 -2.08 -22.70
N ALA A 27 25.60 -1.73 -22.31
CA ALA A 27 25.99 -1.62 -20.90
C ALA A 27 25.19 -0.56 -20.12
N GLN A 28 24.86 0.56 -20.77
CA GLN A 28 24.00 1.60 -20.18
C GLN A 28 22.54 1.15 -20.02
N ASN A 29 22.01 0.34 -20.94
CA ASN A 29 20.65 -0.20 -20.84
C ASN A 29 20.53 -1.41 -19.87
N ILE A 30 21.64 -2.07 -19.55
CA ILE A 30 21.70 -3.15 -18.54
C ILE A 30 21.90 -2.58 -17.12
N SER A 31 22.17 -1.27 -17.00
CA SER A 31 22.12 -0.62 -15.69
C SER A 31 20.68 -0.65 -15.17
N PRO A 32 20.43 -1.13 -13.94
CA PRO A 32 19.08 -1.19 -13.42
C PRO A 32 18.55 0.24 -13.32
N ALA A 33 17.50 0.52 -14.09
CA ALA A 33 16.63 1.70 -14.01
C ALA A 33 17.33 3.04 -13.67
N GLY A 34 17.41 3.90 -14.68
CA GLY A 34 17.92 5.27 -14.57
C GLY A 34 17.59 5.96 -13.24
N SER A 35 18.64 6.46 -12.61
CA SER A 35 18.61 7.40 -11.49
C SER A 35 18.08 8.77 -11.96
N GLY A 36 16.78 8.84 -12.26
CA GLY A 36 16.04 10.09 -12.02
C GLY A 36 15.91 10.30 -10.50
N PRO A 37 15.54 11.50 -10.02
CA PRO A 37 15.25 11.70 -8.60
C PRO A 37 14.20 10.67 -8.18
N SER A 38 14.65 9.68 -7.39
CA SER A 38 13.81 8.59 -6.90
C SER A 38 12.64 9.23 -6.17
N ALA A 39 11.45 9.13 -6.75
CA ALA A 39 10.24 9.62 -6.12
C ALA A 39 10.09 8.80 -4.82
N VAL A 40 10.40 9.43 -3.69
CA VAL A 40 10.29 8.82 -2.36
C VAL A 40 8.92 8.14 -2.27
N SER A 41 8.91 6.86 -1.92
CA SER A 41 7.68 6.07 -1.88
C SER A 41 6.68 6.66 -0.87
N MET A 42 5.39 6.43 -1.10
CA MET A 42 4.36 6.91 -0.18
C MET A 42 4.47 6.27 1.21
N SER A 43 4.96 5.03 1.31
CA SER A 43 5.24 4.37 2.58
C SER A 43 6.32 5.07 3.39
N VAL A 44 7.34 5.64 2.73
CA VAL A 44 8.37 6.46 3.39
C VAL A 44 7.80 7.83 3.79
N ARG A 45 6.94 8.44 2.96
CA ARG A 45 6.34 9.74 3.29
C ARG A 45 5.30 9.66 4.41
N TYR A 46 4.58 8.54 4.53
CA TYR A 46 3.45 8.42 5.44
C TYR A 46 3.47 7.12 6.27
N PRO A 47 4.52 6.86 7.06
CA PRO A 47 4.73 5.59 7.76
C PRO A 47 3.64 5.22 8.78
N ALA A 48 2.77 6.16 9.17
CA ALA A 48 1.63 5.89 10.03
C ALA A 48 0.53 5.05 9.33
N TYR A 49 0.33 5.23 8.01
CA TYR A 49 -0.72 4.54 7.25
C TYR A 49 -0.24 3.26 6.56
N TYR A 50 1.07 3.02 6.55
CA TYR A 50 1.68 1.85 5.92
C TYR A 50 2.31 0.98 7.00
N LYS A 51 2.01 -0.33 6.97
CA LYS A 51 2.65 -1.35 7.80
C LYS A 51 3.25 -2.40 6.88
N ASP A 52 4.38 -2.95 7.31
CA ASP A 52 4.98 -4.09 6.64
C ASP A 52 4.11 -5.34 6.88
N PHE A 53 3.99 -6.17 5.86
CA PHE A 53 3.30 -7.48 5.85
C PHE A 53 4.10 -8.52 5.03
N SER A 54 5.36 -8.22 4.69
CA SER A 54 6.21 -9.10 3.88
C SER A 54 6.51 -10.45 4.54
N ASP A 55 6.26 -10.57 5.84
CA ASP A 55 6.44 -11.78 6.64
C ASP A 55 5.22 -12.71 6.69
N VAL A 56 4.10 -12.35 6.05
CA VAL A 56 2.88 -13.16 5.99
C VAL A 56 2.41 -13.41 4.56
N THR A 57 1.76 -14.54 4.32
CA THR A 57 1.16 -14.87 3.02
C THR A 57 -0.28 -14.38 2.89
N GLU A 58 -0.97 -14.21 4.02
CA GLU A 58 -2.36 -13.79 4.10
C GLU A 58 -2.52 -12.76 5.21
N ALA A 59 -3.41 -11.79 5.00
CA ALA A 59 -3.75 -10.78 5.98
C ALA A 59 -5.27 -10.74 6.16
N ASP A 60 -5.71 -10.91 7.40
CA ASP A 60 -7.11 -10.73 7.79
C ASP A 60 -7.30 -9.43 8.58
N VAL A 61 -8.55 -9.13 8.91
CA VAL A 61 -8.92 -7.93 9.68
C VAL A 61 -8.21 -7.88 11.04
N TYR A 62 -7.96 -9.02 11.67
CA TYR A 62 -7.35 -9.09 12.99
C TYR A 62 -5.86 -8.81 12.94
N LEU A 63 -5.14 -9.35 11.94
CA LEU A 63 -3.74 -9.02 11.69
C LEU A 63 -3.56 -7.54 11.35
N ILE A 64 -4.48 -6.97 10.57
CA ILE A 64 -4.49 -5.52 10.30
C ILE A 64 -4.61 -4.75 11.63
N HIS A 65 -5.58 -5.08 12.48
CA HIS A 65 -5.71 -4.42 13.79
C HIS A 65 -4.45 -4.55 14.66
N ALA A 66 -3.82 -5.73 14.66
CA ALA A 66 -2.58 -5.97 15.39
C ALA A 66 -1.41 -5.13 14.86
N ARG A 67 -1.21 -5.06 13.53
CA ARG A 67 -0.12 -4.27 12.90
C ARG A 67 -0.28 -2.77 13.11
N PHE A 68 -1.52 -2.30 13.18
CA PHE A 68 -1.84 -0.91 13.52
C PHE A 68 -1.93 -0.65 15.03
N GLN A 69 -1.67 -1.66 15.88
CA GLN A 69 -1.72 -1.55 17.34
C GLN A 69 -3.04 -0.94 17.83
N LEU A 70 -4.15 -1.36 17.22
CA LEU A 70 -5.48 -0.89 17.59
C LEU A 70 -5.85 -1.50 18.95
N ASN A 71 -5.50 -0.79 20.04
CA ASN A 71 -5.73 -1.22 21.41
C ASN A 71 -7.05 -0.62 21.93
N ASP A 72 -8.07 -1.45 22.09
CA ASP A 72 -9.36 -1.03 22.64
C ASP A 72 -9.94 -2.13 23.53
N HIS A 73 -9.86 -1.93 24.85
CA HIS A 73 -10.39 -2.87 25.83
C HIS A 73 -11.92 -2.99 25.77
N SER A 74 -12.62 -1.98 25.25
CA SER A 74 -14.08 -2.06 25.10
C SER A 74 -14.50 -2.94 23.92
N GLY A 75 -13.59 -3.22 22.98
CA GLY A 75 -13.84 -3.96 21.73
C GLY A 75 -14.68 -3.20 20.69
N CYS A 76 -15.10 -1.97 20.96
CA CYS A 76 -15.93 -1.18 20.05
C CYS A 76 -15.18 -0.81 18.76
N LEU A 77 -13.92 -0.38 18.83
CA LEU A 77 -13.11 -0.03 17.66
C LEU A 77 -12.85 -1.25 16.77
N HIS A 78 -12.57 -2.41 17.35
CA HIS A 78 -12.43 -3.67 16.59
C HIS A 78 -13.73 -4.02 15.87
N HIS A 79 -14.86 -3.94 16.57
CA HIS A 79 -16.17 -4.25 16.00
C HIS A 79 -16.56 -3.27 14.89
N ALA A 80 -16.40 -1.97 15.11
CA ALA A 80 -16.69 -0.94 14.11
C ALA A 80 -15.78 -1.07 12.88
N SER A 81 -14.47 -1.26 13.08
CA SER A 81 -13.53 -1.44 11.98
C SER A 81 -13.84 -2.68 11.15
N LYS A 82 -14.17 -3.81 11.79
CA LYS A 82 -14.62 -5.02 11.08
C LYS A 82 -15.86 -4.78 10.22
N LYS A 83 -16.81 -3.98 10.71
CA LYS A 83 -18.03 -3.62 9.95
C LYS A 83 -17.71 -2.77 8.73
N ILE A 84 -16.76 -1.84 8.86
CA ILE A 84 -16.31 -0.98 7.76
C ILE A 84 -15.56 -1.82 6.71
N LEU A 85 -14.59 -2.63 7.12
CA LEU A 85 -13.74 -3.42 6.23
C LEU A 85 -14.51 -4.52 5.49
N LEU A 86 -15.60 -5.03 6.07
CA LEU A 86 -16.43 -6.11 5.50
C LEU A 86 -17.82 -5.62 5.06
N SER A 87 -17.99 -4.32 4.85
CA SER A 87 -19.29 -3.70 4.57
C SER A 87 -19.91 -4.27 3.29
N GLY A 88 -21.14 -4.78 3.38
CA GLY A 88 -21.86 -5.36 2.23
C GLY A 88 -21.31 -6.69 1.69
N ALA A 89 -20.19 -7.19 2.23
CA ALA A 89 -19.57 -8.45 1.81
C ALA A 89 -19.98 -9.65 2.69
N ARG A 90 -20.75 -9.41 3.75
CA ARG A 90 -21.12 -10.48 4.70
C ARG A 90 -22.24 -11.37 4.14
N THR A 91 -22.10 -12.67 4.40
CA THR A 91 -23.00 -13.76 3.99
C THR A 91 -24.48 -13.61 4.41
N GLY A 92 -24.82 -12.62 5.23
CA GLY A 92 -26.17 -12.37 5.74
C GLY A 92 -27.01 -11.34 4.97
N GLY A 93 -26.58 -10.91 3.78
CA GLY A 93 -27.38 -10.04 2.90
C GLY A 93 -27.62 -8.62 3.44
N LYS A 94 -26.81 -8.15 4.38
CA LYS A 94 -26.90 -6.77 4.88
C LYS A 94 -26.37 -5.79 3.84
N SER A 95 -27.06 -4.66 3.67
CA SER A 95 -26.56 -3.59 2.82
C SER A 95 -25.36 -2.91 3.47
N ALA A 96 -24.45 -2.41 2.64
CA ALA A 96 -23.31 -1.62 3.11
C ALA A 96 -23.77 -0.43 3.98
N PHE A 97 -24.86 0.24 3.61
CA PHE A 97 -25.45 1.32 4.39
C PHE A 97 -25.85 0.91 5.81
N LYS A 98 -26.42 -0.28 5.98
CA LYS A 98 -26.75 -0.82 7.31
C LYS A 98 -25.49 -1.12 8.12
N ASP A 99 -24.46 -1.70 7.50
CA ASP A 99 -23.18 -1.96 8.17
C ASP A 99 -22.49 -0.66 8.61
N ILE A 100 -22.55 0.41 7.82
CA ILE A 100 -22.01 1.73 8.21
C ILE A 100 -22.79 2.34 9.36
N LYS A 101 -24.13 2.24 9.38
CA LYS A 101 -24.93 2.67 10.54
C LYS A 101 -24.55 1.91 11.81
N GLU A 102 -24.43 0.59 11.72
CA GLU A 102 -24.02 -0.26 12.85
C GLU A 102 -22.59 0.10 13.33
N ALA A 103 -21.67 0.38 12.41
CA ALA A 103 -20.32 0.85 12.76
C ALA A 103 -20.35 2.19 13.49
N ARG A 104 -21.12 3.16 12.99
CA ARG A 104 -21.32 4.47 13.63
C ARG A 104 -21.87 4.31 15.05
N ASP A 105 -22.92 3.52 15.23
CA ASP A 105 -23.55 3.34 16.54
C ASP A 105 -22.57 2.70 17.54
N THR A 106 -21.72 1.80 17.05
CA THR A 106 -20.62 1.21 17.85
C THR A 106 -19.56 2.24 18.23
N LEU A 107 -19.20 3.17 17.33
CA LEU A 107 -18.27 4.27 17.64
C LEU A 107 -18.87 5.27 18.63
N THR A 108 -20.17 5.57 18.53
CA THR A 108 -20.89 6.35 19.55
C THR A 108 -20.78 5.68 20.90
N ARG A 109 -20.96 4.35 20.96
CA ARG A 109 -20.80 3.60 22.23
C ARG A 109 -19.38 3.69 22.79
N TRP A 110 -18.35 3.65 21.94
CA TRP A 110 -16.96 3.86 22.38
C TRP A 110 -16.80 5.23 23.04
N LEU A 111 -17.33 6.29 22.42
CA LEU A 111 -17.30 7.65 22.97
C LEU A 111 -18.00 7.72 24.32
N GLU A 112 -19.21 7.18 24.44
CA GLU A 112 -19.94 7.12 25.72
C GLU A 112 -19.11 6.45 26.82
N ILE A 113 -18.50 5.29 26.53
CA ILE A 113 -17.66 4.56 27.48
C ILE A 113 -16.49 5.45 27.95
N HIS A 114 -15.79 6.11 27.03
CA HIS A 114 -14.60 6.89 27.38
C HIS A 114 -14.95 8.25 28.01
N THR A 115 -16.10 8.83 27.68
CA THR A 115 -16.64 10.01 28.37
C THR A 115 -17.10 9.68 29.78
N HIS A 116 -17.70 8.49 30.02
CA HIS A 116 -18.10 8.08 31.36
C HIS A 116 -16.91 7.65 32.23
N LEU A 117 -15.87 7.07 31.65
CA LEU A 117 -14.67 6.61 32.36
C LEU A 117 -13.63 7.73 32.58
N ALA A 118 -13.71 8.82 31.82
CA ALA A 118 -12.93 10.02 32.02
C ALA A 118 -13.89 11.22 32.10
N PRO A 119 -14.42 11.55 33.29
CA PRO A 119 -15.16 12.79 33.47
C PRO A 119 -14.15 13.94 33.35
N GLU A 120 -13.98 14.43 32.12
CA GLU A 120 -13.20 15.59 31.68
C GLU A 120 -11.75 15.70 32.20
N ALA A 121 -10.79 15.57 31.27
CA ALA A 121 -9.50 16.22 31.38
C ALA A 121 -9.61 17.67 30.87
#